data_AF-A0A084Z0P9-F1
#
_entry.id   AF-A0A084Z0P9-F1
#
_cell.length_a   1.000
_cell.length_b   1.000
_cell.length_c   1.000
_cell.angle_alpha   90.00
_cell.angle_beta   90.00
_cell.angle_gamma   90.00
#
_symmetry.space_group_name_H-M   'P 1'
#
loop_
_entity.id
_entity.type
_entity.pdbx_description
1 polymer ?
#
loop_
_entity_poly.entity_id
_entity_poly.type
_entity_poly.pdbx_seq_one_letter_code
_entity_poly.pdbx_strand_id
1 'polypeptide(L)' 'MADELDRVSDLELAYRERALNAHLTRVTEVVIIAGHCNDCGEAIEPARLAAVPDVVTCIDCQQRRERRA' A
#
# COMPACT_ATOMS: atom_id res chain seq x y z
N MET A 1 16.41 -19.02 -32.30
CA MET A 1 16.20 -20.15 -31.39
C MET A 1 16.32 -19.56 -30.01
N ALA A 2 15.25 -19.49 -29.21
CA ALA A 2 15.37 -18.98 -27.85
C ALA A 2 16.13 -20.03 -27.02
N ASP A 3 17.26 -19.64 -26.47
CA ASP A 3 18.10 -20.51 -25.64
C ASP A 3 17.63 -20.51 -24.17
N GLU A 4 18.38 -21.17 -23.30
CA GLU A 4 18.04 -21.21 -21.87
C GLU A 4 18.20 -19.85 -21.19
N LEU A 5 19.11 -18.99 -21.67
CA LEU A 5 19.35 -17.65 -21.14
C LEU A 5 18.20 -16.71 -21.50
N ASP A 6 17.68 -16.81 -22.72
CA ASP A 6 16.49 -16.08 -23.16
C ASP A 6 15.29 -16.43 -22.27
N ARG A 7 15.07 -17.72 -21.99
CA ARG A 7 13.95 -18.18 -21.13
C ARG A 7 14.07 -17.71 -19.69
N VAL A 8 15.27 -17.72 -19.12
CA VAL A 8 15.52 -17.21 -17.76
C VAL A 8 15.25 -15.70 -17.70
N SER A 9 15.70 -14.97 -18.72
CA SER A 9 15.50 -13.51 -18.82
C SER A 9 14.02 -13.15 -18.89
N ASP A 10 13.24 -13.87 -19.68
CA ASP A 10 11.78 -13.68 -19.79
C ASP A 10 11.08 -13.95 -18.45
N LEU A 11 11.51 -14.98 -17.73
CA LEU A 11 10.93 -15.34 -16.43
C LEU A 11 11.24 -14.28 -15.36
N GLU A 12 12.48 -13.80 -15.29
CA GLU A 12 12.87 -12.68 -14.41
C GLU A 12 12.08 -11.41 -14.71
N LEU A 13 11.90 -11.07 -16.00
CA LEU A 13 11.10 -9.92 -16.40
C LEU A 13 9.65 -10.09 -15.94
N ALA A 14 9.04 -11.26 -16.14
CA ALA A 14 7.69 -11.55 -15.70
C ALA A 14 7.55 -11.46 -14.16
N TYR A 15 8.53 -11.93 -13.40
CA TYR A 15 8.54 -11.79 -11.94
C TYR A 15 8.59 -10.33 -11.51
N ARG A 16 9.48 -9.55 -12.15
CA ARG A 16 9.63 -8.12 -11.87
C ARG A 16 8.35 -7.34 -12.18
N GLU A 17 7.74 -7.60 -13.34
CA GLU A 17 6.47 -6.97 -13.72
C GLU A 17 5.35 -7.31 -12.75
N ARG A 18 5.24 -8.57 -12.30
CA ARG A 18 4.25 -8.96 -11.29
C ARG A 18 4.44 -8.21 -9.98
N ALA A 19 5.68 -8.10 -9.49
CA ALA A 19 5.98 -7.36 -8.26
C ALA A 19 5.61 -5.88 -8.39
N LEU A 20 5.99 -5.24 -9.51
CA LEU A 20 5.64 -3.85 -9.79
C LEU A 20 4.12 -3.64 -9.87
N ASN A 21 3.42 -4.50 -10.61
CA ASN A 21 1.98 -4.43 -10.75
C ASN A 21 1.27 -4.64 -9.41
N ALA A 22 1.73 -5.56 -8.56
CA ALA A 22 1.17 -5.75 -7.22
C ALA A 22 1.33 -4.49 -6.34
N HIS A 23 2.46 -3.78 -6.45
CA HIS A 23 2.66 -2.52 -5.76
C HIS A 23 1.79 -1.39 -6.30
N LEU A 24 1.65 -1.28 -7.63
CA LEU A 24 0.89 -0.21 -8.28
C LEU A 24 -0.62 -0.38 -8.18
N THR A 25 -1.12 -1.61 -8.19
CA THR A 25 -2.55 -1.92 -8.14
C THR A 25 -3.07 -2.12 -6.73
N ARG A 26 -2.24 -1.86 -5.70
CA ARG A 26 -2.67 -1.91 -4.31
C ARG A 26 -3.83 -0.94 -4.11
N VAL A 27 -4.99 -1.47 -3.73
CA VAL A 27 -6.18 -0.67 -3.46
C VAL A 27 -5.88 0.29 -2.32
N THR A 28 -5.91 1.58 -2.62
CA THR A 28 -5.87 2.63 -1.62
C THR A 28 -7.26 2.72 -0.97
N GLU A 29 -7.33 2.57 0.34
CA GLU A 29 -8.56 2.82 1.09
C GLU A 29 -8.98 4.29 0.93
N VAL A 30 -10.28 4.54 0.91
CA VAL A 30 -10.85 5.89 0.87
C VAL A 30 -11.25 6.35 2.27
N VAL A 31 -11.19 7.65 2.51
CA VAL A 31 -11.64 8.26 3.77
C VAL A 31 -13.16 8.13 3.87
N ILE A 32 -13.66 7.51 4.95
CA ILE A 32 -15.11 7.37 5.18
C ILE A 32 -15.65 8.65 5.83
N ILE A 33 -14.94 9.17 6.84
CA ILE A 33 -15.30 10.38 7.59
C ILE A 33 -14.06 11.28 7.65
N ALA A 34 -14.19 12.52 7.18
CA ALA A 34 -13.09 13.47 7.16
C ALA A 34 -12.53 13.70 8.57
N GLY A 35 -11.22 13.48 8.74
CA GLY A 35 -10.53 13.68 10.01
C GLY A 35 -10.71 12.57 11.05
N HIS A 36 -11.37 11.45 10.71
CA HIS A 36 -11.56 10.31 11.61
C HIS A 36 -10.95 9.02 11.05
N CYS A 37 -10.45 8.18 11.95
CA CYS A 37 -9.86 6.90 11.61
C CYS A 37 -10.92 5.89 11.17
N ASN A 38 -10.73 5.25 10.02
CA ASN A 38 -11.63 4.22 9.49
C ASN A 38 -11.70 2.96 10.38
N ASP A 39 -10.68 2.68 11.19
CA ASP A 39 -10.62 1.46 12.03
C ASP A 39 -11.24 1.63 13.41
N CYS A 40 -10.91 2.72 14.10
CA CYS A 40 -11.32 2.95 15.49
C CYS A 40 -12.34 4.09 15.65
N GLY A 41 -12.59 4.89 14.62
CA GLY A 41 -13.49 6.05 14.66
C GLY A 41 -12.94 7.29 15.37
N GLU A 42 -11.77 7.19 16.02
CA GLU A 42 -11.15 8.30 16.75
C GLU A 42 -10.66 9.40 15.79
N ALA A 43 -10.60 10.64 16.28
CA ALA A 43 -10.06 11.76 15.51
C ALA A 43 -8.57 11.51 15.18
N ILE A 44 -8.18 11.79 13.94
CA ILE A 44 -6.79 11.70 13.49
C ILE A 44 -6.05 12.96 13.93
N GLU A 45 -4.83 12.77 14.45
CA GLU A 45 -3.99 13.88 14.88
C GLU A 45 -3.78 14.91 13.75
N PRO A 46 -3.93 16.23 14.04
CA PRO A 46 -3.87 17.26 13.01
C PRO A 46 -2.51 17.31 12.30
N ALA A 47 -1.42 16.99 12.99
CA ALA A 47 -0.09 16.89 12.38
C ALA A 47 -0.02 15.81 11.30
N ARG A 48 -0.76 14.70 11.48
CA ARG A 48 -0.82 13.59 10.53
C ARG A 48 -1.69 13.93 9.32
N LEU A 49 -2.83 14.60 9.53
CA LEU A 49 -3.66 15.14 8.45
C LEU A 49 -2.92 16.23 7.64
N ALA A 50 -2.10 17.05 8.30
CA ALA A 50 -1.28 18.06 7.61
C ALA A 50 -0.18 17.43 6.74
N ALA A 51 0.41 16.31 7.19
CA ALA A 51 1.42 15.58 6.42
C ALA A 51 0.81 14.77 5.26
N VAL A 52 -0.33 14.13 5.50
CA VAL A 52 -1.06 13.32 4.52
C VAL A 52 -2.57 13.62 4.65
N PRO A 53 -3.12 14.50 3.79
CA PRO A 53 -4.52 14.93 3.88
C PRO A 53 -5.54 13.78 3.75
N ASP A 54 -5.23 12.79 2.92
CA ASP A 54 -6.11 11.65 2.62
C ASP A 54 -5.84 10.43 3.52
N VAL A 55 -5.25 10.64 4.69
CA VAL A 55 -4.94 9.55 5.62
C VAL A 55 -6.23 8.94 6.19
N VAL A 56 -6.33 7.62 6.07
CA VAL A 56 -7.53 6.85 6.45
C VAL A 56 -7.48 6.25 7.85
N THR A 57 -6.31 6.22 8.48
CA THR A 57 -6.09 5.56 9.77
C THR A 57 -5.28 6.44 10.72
N CYS A 58 -5.53 6.32 12.03
CA CYS A 58 -4.65 6.90 13.05
C CYS A 58 -3.31 6.13 13.12
N ILE A 59 -2.31 6.72 13.79
CA ILE A 59 -0.97 6.12 13.89
C ILE A 59 -0.99 4.75 14.56
N ASP A 60 -1.78 4.57 15.62
CA ASP A 60 -1.87 3.30 16.33
C ASP A 60 -2.47 2.19 15.47
N CYS A 61 -3.57 2.48 14.77
CA CYS A 61 -4.20 1.52 13.87
C CYS A 61 -3.29 1.18 12.69
N GLN A 62 -2.60 2.18 12.12
CA GLN A 62 -1.63 1.96 11.06
C GLN A 62 -0.47 1.05 11.51
N GLN A 63 0.12 1.31 12.68
CA GLN A 63 1.19 0.47 13.23
C GLN A 63 0.70 -0.96 13.49
N ARG A 64 -0.54 -1.14 13.94
CA ARG A 64 -1.13 -2.48 14.13
C ARG A 64 -1.31 -3.22 12.79
N ARG A 65 -1.69 -2.52 11.72
CA ARG A 65 -1.81 -3.10 10.37
C ARG A 65 -0.44 -3.53 9.84
N GLU A 66 0.56 -2.66 9.95
CA GLU A 66 1.93 -2.93 9.48
C GLU A 66 2.61 -4.09 10.21
N ARG A 67 2.28 -4.31 11.50
CA ARG A 67 2.78 -5.48 12.25
C ARG A 67 2.13 -6.81 11.83
N ARG A 68 0.98 -6.77 11.16
CA ARG A 68 0.23 -7.97 10.72
C ARG A 68 0.51 -8.34 9.26
N ALA A 69 1.03 -7.39 8.47
CA ALA A 69 1.40 -7.57 7.08
C ALA A 69 2.79 -8.20 6.94
#